data_AF-A0A0S8G302-F1
#
_entry.id   AF-A0A0S8G302-F1
#
_cell.length_a   1.000
_cell.length_b   1.000
_cell.length_c   1.000
_cell.angle_alpha   90.00
_cell.angle_beta   90.00
_cell.angle_gamma   90.00
#
_symmetry.space_group_name_H-M   'P 1'
#
loop_
_entity.id
_entity.type
_entity.pdbx_description
1 polymer ?
#
loop_
_entity_poly.entity_id
_entity_poly.type
_entity_poly.pdbx_seq_one_letter_code
_entity_poly.pdbx_strand_id
1 'polypeptide(L)'
;YLDTRLLAPATRLTDLKLADFSVSQIDGTWQRRPERKALSSDRINEFVSEWQQASALSVQRHAGKHPIAWVTLGYAQGEKPQSLRIGIIAREPELVLYRPDEDLDYHFPAELGKRLLQLEPETPTPAK
;
A
#
# COMPACT_ATOMS: atom_id res chain seq x y z
N TYR A 1 -5.21 -22.54 -2.31
CA TYR A 1 -5.94 -21.27 -2.18
C TYR A 1 -4.92 -20.16 -2.37
N LEU A 2 -5.19 -19.20 -3.25
CA LEU A 2 -4.38 -17.99 -3.37
C LEU A 2 -4.76 -17.06 -2.23
N ASP A 3 -3.79 -16.55 -1.49
CA ASP A 3 -4.06 -15.60 -0.41
C ASP A 3 -4.33 -14.23 -1.04
N THR A 4 -5.49 -13.65 -0.71
CA THR A 4 -5.90 -12.35 -1.24
C THR A 4 -5.27 -11.19 -0.47
N ARG A 5 -4.57 -11.46 0.64
CA ARG A 5 -3.89 -10.42 1.41
C ARG A 5 -2.58 -10.06 0.74
N LEU A 6 -2.33 -8.76 0.65
CA LEU A 6 -1.10 -8.25 0.07
C LEU A 6 0.12 -8.53 0.94
N LEU A 7 -0.08 -8.58 2.26
CA LEU A 7 0.94 -8.77 3.27
C LEU A 7 0.50 -9.88 4.23
N ALA A 8 1.47 -10.63 4.75
CA ALA A 8 1.19 -11.62 5.77
C ALA A 8 0.71 -10.93 7.06
N PRO A 9 -0.20 -11.54 7.85
CA PRO A 9 -0.80 -10.89 9.02
C PRO A 9 0.21 -10.50 10.11
N ALA A 10 1.39 -11.14 10.15
CA ALA A 10 2.46 -10.80 11.09
C ALA A 10 3.47 -9.78 10.54
N THR A 11 3.29 -9.30 9.30
CA THR A 11 4.21 -8.35 8.68
C THR A 11 4.00 -6.96 9.24
N ARG A 12 5.03 -6.42 9.90
CA ARG A 12 5.03 -5.03 10.40
C ARG A 12 5.74 -4.13 9.42
N LEU A 13 4.99 -3.23 8.79
CA LEU A 13 5.55 -2.20 7.91
C LEU A 13 6.43 -1.25 8.72
N THR A 14 7.54 -0.83 8.12
CA THR A 14 8.48 0.15 8.66
C THR A 14 8.70 1.31 7.69
N ASP A 15 8.45 1.08 6.40
CA ASP A 15 8.62 2.07 5.35
C ASP A 15 7.65 1.78 4.19
N LEU A 16 7.17 2.84 3.55
CA LEU A 16 6.24 2.77 2.43
C LEU A 16 6.58 3.89 1.46
N LYS A 17 7.08 3.55 0.28
CA LYS A 17 7.46 4.49 -0.77
C LYS A 17 6.51 4.36 -1.94
N LEU A 18 5.75 5.42 -2.21
CA LEU A 18 4.94 5.56 -3.41
C LEU A 18 5.66 6.48 -4.41
N ALA A 19 5.06 6.65 -5.59
CA ALA A 19 5.62 7.51 -6.64
C ALA A 19 5.74 8.98 -6.20
N ASP A 20 4.76 9.50 -5.48
CA ASP A 20 4.65 10.93 -5.15
C ASP A 20 5.16 11.28 -3.74
N PHE A 21 5.16 10.32 -2.81
CA PHE A 21 5.56 10.52 -1.43
C PHE A 21 6.01 9.22 -0.78
N SER A 22 6.71 9.33 0.34
CA SER A 22 7.06 8.20 1.19
C SER A 22 6.58 8.42 2.61
N VAL A 23 6.34 7.33 3.33
CA VAL A 23 5.94 7.31 4.72
C VAL A 23 6.88 6.32 5.42
N SER A 24 7.60 6.78 6.44
CA SER A 24 8.60 5.98 7.14
C SER A 24 8.37 6.07 8.65
N GLN A 25 8.56 4.98 9.36
CA GLN A 25 8.46 4.97 10.81
C GLN A 25 9.81 5.40 11.42
N ILE A 26 9.82 6.54 12.10
CA ILE A 26 11.00 7.12 12.76
C ILE A 26 10.66 7.29 14.24
N ASP A 27 11.44 6.65 15.12
CA ASP A 27 11.22 6.67 16.58
C ASP A 27 9.78 6.28 16.97
N GLY A 28 9.22 5.27 16.29
CA GLY A 28 7.86 4.78 16.51
C GLY A 28 6.75 5.66 15.90
N THR A 29 7.08 6.83 15.37
CA THR A 29 6.11 7.75 14.74
C THR A 29 6.21 7.66 13.22
N TRP A 30 5.06 7.50 12.55
CA TRP A 30 5.02 7.54 11.09
C TRP A 30 5.11 8.97 10.58
N GLN A 31 6.07 9.23 9.69
CA GLN A 31 6.31 10.53 9.09
C GLN A 31 6.22 10.45 7.57
N ARG A 32 5.51 11.40 6.97
CA ARG A 32 5.42 11.55 5.51
C ARG A 32 6.53 12.47 5.01
N ARG A 33 7.16 12.10 3.89
CA ARG A 33 8.02 13.00 3.09
C ARG A 33 7.51 13.11 1.64
N PRO A 34 7.44 14.34 1.08
CA PRO A 34 7.60 15.62 1.77
C PRO A 34 6.53 15.84 2.85
N GLU A 35 6.89 16.61 3.89
CA GLU A 35 5.97 16.88 5.01
C GLU A 35 4.73 17.64 4.51
N ARG A 36 3.56 17.25 5.00
CA ARG A 36 2.30 17.94 4.76
C ARG A 36 1.67 18.29 6.10
N LYS A 37 1.70 19.58 6.47
CA LYS A 37 1.14 20.07 7.75
C LYS A 37 -0.36 19.84 7.92
N ALA A 38 -1.09 19.65 6.82
CA ALA A 38 -2.51 19.34 6.84
C ALA A 38 -2.82 17.89 7.25
N LEU A 39 -1.81 17.00 7.30
CA LEU A 39 -2.00 15.61 7.71
C LEU A 39 -1.74 15.46 9.20
N SER A 40 -2.73 14.89 9.91
CA SER A 40 -2.57 14.41 11.27
C SER A 40 -1.74 13.13 11.30
N SER A 41 -0.99 12.88 12.39
CA SER A 41 -0.27 11.61 12.58
C SER A 41 -1.23 10.42 12.56
N ASP A 42 -2.45 10.60 13.04
CA ASP A 42 -3.51 9.58 13.01
C ASP A 42 -3.88 9.18 11.58
N ARG A 43 -4.06 10.16 10.68
CA ARG A 43 -4.30 9.90 9.25
C ARG A 43 -3.17 9.11 8.59
N ILE A 44 -1.92 9.39 8.95
CA ILE A 44 -0.76 8.65 8.44
C ILE A 44 -0.78 7.21 8.97
N ASN A 45 -1.10 7.01 10.26
CA ASN A 45 -1.23 5.69 10.87
C ASN A 45 -2.36 4.87 10.22
N GLU A 46 -3.51 5.49 9.95
CA GLU A 46 -4.63 4.82 9.27
C GLU A 46 -4.21 4.38 7.87
N PHE A 47 -3.57 5.26 7.10
CA PHE A 47 -3.07 4.93 5.76
C PHE A 47 -2.11 3.74 5.75
N VAL A 48 -1.16 3.69 6.69
CA VAL A 48 -0.27 2.52 6.84
C VAL A 48 -1.05 1.28 7.22
N SER A 49 -2.05 1.41 8.09
CA SER A 49 -2.91 0.31 8.51
C SER A 49 -3.76 -0.22 7.35
N GLU A 50 -4.24 0.64 6.46
CA GLU A 50 -4.94 0.25 5.23
C GLU A 50 -4.03 -0.59 4.32
N TRP A 51 -2.77 -0.22 4.15
CA TRP A 51 -1.79 -1.05 3.43
C TRP A 51 -1.54 -2.40 4.10
N GLN A 52 -1.43 -2.42 5.43
CA GLN A 52 -1.18 -3.66 6.18
C GLN A 52 -2.37 -4.62 6.15
N GLN A 53 -3.59 -4.08 6.11
CA GLN A 53 -4.84 -4.84 6.09
C GLN A 53 -5.41 -5.01 4.67
N ALA A 54 -4.70 -4.52 3.64
CA ALA A 54 -5.15 -4.54 2.27
C ALA A 54 -5.41 -5.98 1.79
N SER A 55 -6.65 -6.24 1.39
CA SER A 55 -7.06 -7.50 0.80
C SER A 55 -7.71 -7.25 -0.56
N ALA A 56 -7.22 -7.96 -1.57
CA ALA A 56 -7.76 -7.91 -2.91
C ALA A 56 -9.09 -8.65 -3.00
N LEU A 57 -9.95 -8.23 -3.93
CA LEU A 57 -11.17 -8.96 -4.28
C LEU A 57 -10.83 -10.26 -5.01
N SER A 58 -9.79 -10.23 -5.85
CA SER A 58 -9.33 -11.38 -6.58
C SER A 58 -7.82 -11.30 -6.82
N VAL A 59 -7.22 -12.47 -6.99
CA VAL A 59 -5.80 -12.61 -7.33
C VAL A 59 -5.71 -13.50 -8.56
N GLN A 60 -4.96 -13.04 -9.56
CA GLN A 60 -4.78 -13.72 -10.83
C GLN A 60 -3.30 -13.83 -11.14
N ARG A 61 -2.92 -14.78 -12.01
CA ARG A 61 -1.55 -14.83 -12.52
C ARG A 61 -1.26 -13.60 -13.37
N HIS A 62 -0.04 -13.09 -13.22
CA HIS A 62 0.38 -11.94 -13.99
C HIS A 62 0.34 -12.23 -15.50
N ALA A 63 -0.29 -11.34 -16.26
CA ALA A 63 -0.48 -11.53 -17.70
C ALA A 63 0.62 -10.86 -18.55
N GLY A 64 1.76 -10.49 -17.95
CA GLY A 64 2.87 -9.81 -18.65
C GLY A 64 2.62 -8.32 -18.90
N LYS A 65 1.75 -7.68 -18.11
CA LYS A 65 1.47 -6.25 -18.21
C LYS A 65 2.59 -5.44 -17.55
N HIS A 66 3.05 -4.37 -18.19
CA HIS A 66 4.09 -3.53 -17.61
C HIS A 66 3.52 -2.62 -16.51
N PRO A 67 4.17 -2.53 -15.34
CA PRO A 67 3.79 -1.57 -14.31
C PRO A 67 3.97 -0.12 -14.78
N ILE A 68 2.93 0.69 -14.59
CA ILE A 68 2.95 2.14 -14.86
C ILE A 68 3.62 2.93 -13.73
N ALA A 69 3.68 2.35 -12.53
CA ALA A 69 4.35 2.91 -11.37
C ALA A 69 4.79 1.79 -10.41
N TRP A 70 5.62 2.13 -9.44
CA TRP A 70 6.10 1.19 -8.44
C TRP A 70 5.88 1.74 -7.04
N VAL A 71 5.54 0.84 -6.12
CA VAL A 71 5.46 1.04 -4.69
C VAL A 71 6.47 0.12 -4.03
N THR A 72 7.13 0.57 -2.97
CA THR A 72 8.06 -0.26 -2.20
C THR A 72 7.63 -0.24 -0.74
N LEU A 73 7.35 -1.43 -0.20
CA LEU A 73 6.94 -1.67 1.17
C LEU A 73 8.15 -2.22 1.93
N GLY A 74 8.74 -1.41 2.81
CA GLY A 74 9.68 -1.89 3.80
C GLY A 74 8.95 -2.51 4.99
N TYR A 75 9.37 -3.69 5.41
CA TYR A 75 8.85 -4.37 6.59
C TYR A 75 9.96 -5.06 7.37
N ALA A 76 9.74 -5.22 8.68
CA ALA A 76 10.64 -5.99 9.53
C ALA A 76 10.11 -7.44 9.63
N GLN A 77 10.95 -8.41 9.27
CA GLN A 77 10.70 -9.83 9.53
C GLN A 77 11.88 -10.38 10.35
N GLY A 78 11.70 -10.44 11.68
CA GLY A 78 12.79 -10.77 12.60
C GLY A 78 13.84 -9.65 12.66
N GLU A 79 15.12 -10.01 12.62
CA GLU A 79 16.24 -9.06 12.76
C GLU A 79 16.63 -8.33 11.47
N LYS A 80 16.07 -8.72 10.32
CA LYS A 80 16.46 -8.14 9.01
C LYS A 80 15.33 -7.30 8.42
N PRO A 81 15.60 -6.05 8.03
CA PRO A 81 14.66 -5.28 7.23
C PRO A 81 14.54 -5.92 5.84
N GLN A 82 13.31 -6.11 5.38
CA GLN A 82 12.99 -6.57 4.04
C GLN A 82 12.20 -5.50 3.29
N SER A 83 12.18 -5.61 1.97
CA SER A 83 11.43 -4.72 1.11
C SER A 83 10.68 -5.53 0.05
N LEU A 84 9.37 -5.33 -0.04
CA LEU A 84 8.52 -5.87 -1.10
C LEU A 84 8.26 -4.76 -2.12
N ARG A 85 8.68 -4.99 -3.35
CA ARG A 85 8.37 -4.09 -4.47
C ARG A 85 7.07 -4.52 -5.11
N ILE A 86 6.14 -3.60 -5.30
CA ILE A 86 4.82 -3.83 -5.90
C ILE A 86 4.68 -2.92 -7.12
N GLY A 87 4.33 -3.49 -8.26
CA GLY A 87 4.00 -2.74 -9.47
C GLY A 87 2.55 -2.27 -9.44
N ILE A 88 2.27 -1.07 -9.92
CA ILE A 88 0.90 -0.63 -10.21
C ILE A 88 0.69 -0.89 -11.70
N ILE A 89 -0.25 -1.77 -12.05
CA ILE A 89 -0.60 -2.07 -13.44
C ILE A 89 -1.66 -1.11 -13.94
N ALA A 90 -2.70 -0.87 -13.14
CA ALA A 90 -3.81 0.04 -13.45
C ALA A 90 -4.33 0.69 -12.17
N ARG A 91 -4.82 1.92 -12.28
CA ARG A 91 -5.46 2.65 -11.15
C ARG A 91 -6.99 2.71 -11.30
N GLU A 92 -7.48 2.65 -12.55
CA GLU A 92 -8.88 2.72 -12.93
C GLU A 92 -9.15 1.76 -14.10
N PRO A 93 -10.35 1.16 -14.21
CA PRO A 93 -11.52 1.32 -13.33
C PRO A 93 -11.40 0.62 -11.97
N GLU A 94 -10.37 -0.22 -11.80
CA GLU A 94 -10.01 -0.89 -10.55
C GLU A 94 -8.49 -0.75 -10.33
N LEU A 95 -8.03 -0.84 -9.09
CA LEU A 95 -6.61 -0.82 -8.79
C LEU A 95 -6.05 -2.23 -8.96
N VAL A 96 -5.08 -2.38 -9.87
CA VAL A 96 -4.37 -3.64 -10.08
C VAL A 96 -2.94 -3.49 -9.60
N LEU A 97 -2.57 -4.25 -8.58
CA LEU A 97 -1.22 -4.29 -8.01
C LEU A 97 -0.53 -5.61 -8.40
N TYR A 98 0.62 -5.51 -9.04
CA TYR A 98 1.45 -6.64 -9.41
C TYR A 98 2.49 -6.93 -8.33
N ARG A 99 2.54 -8.17 -7.84
CA ARG A 99 3.52 -8.66 -6.89
C ARG A 99 4.55 -9.56 -7.59
N PRO A 100 5.73 -9.02 -7.97
CA PRO A 100 6.73 -9.73 -8.77
C PRO A 100 7.37 -10.94 -8.07
N ASP A 101 7.34 -10.98 -6.74
CA ASP A 101 7.86 -12.11 -5.95
C ASP A 101 7.04 -13.39 -6.17
N GLU A 102 5.73 -13.24 -6.40
CA GLU A 102 4.80 -14.35 -6.58
C GLU A 102 4.27 -14.47 -8.03
N ASP A 103 4.61 -13.51 -8.90
CA ASP A 103 4.08 -13.38 -10.27
C ASP A 103 2.53 -13.28 -10.31
N LEU A 104 1.95 -12.49 -9.39
CA LEU A 104 0.51 -12.35 -9.21
C LEU A 104 0.01 -10.91 -9.34
N ASP A 105 -1.16 -10.75 -9.96
CA ASP A 105 -1.92 -9.51 -10.04
C ASP A 105 -3.04 -9.53 -8.98
N TYR A 106 -3.05 -8.53 -8.11
CA TYR A 106 -4.02 -8.30 -7.06
C TYR A 106 -5.00 -7.21 -7.49
N HIS A 107 -6.28 -7.55 -7.51
CA HIS A 107 -7.36 -6.69 -7.97
C HIS A 107 -8.11 -6.09 -6.80
N PHE A 108 -8.02 -4.77 -6.65
CA PHE A 108 -8.64 -4.00 -5.59
C PHE A 108 -9.77 -3.11 -6.15
N PRO A 109 -10.87 -2.92 -5.40
CA PRO A 109 -11.91 -1.97 -5.78
C PRO A 109 -11.32 -0.55 -5.89
N ALA A 110 -11.82 0.24 -6.83
CA ALA A 110 -11.34 1.61 -7.09
C ALA A 110 -11.25 2.47 -5.81
N GLU A 111 -12.28 2.37 -4.96
CA GLU A 111 -12.38 3.14 -3.71
C GLU A 111 -11.31 2.75 -2.68
N LEU A 112 -10.94 1.48 -2.62
CA LEU A 112 -9.81 1.04 -1.79
C LEU A 112 -8.49 1.46 -2.43
N GLY A 113 -8.40 1.40 -3.76
CA GLY A 113 -7.20 1.83 -4.47
C GLY A 113 -6.86 3.31 -4.29
N LYS A 114 -7.87 4.18 -4.29
CA LYS A 114 -7.67 5.61 -3.97
C LYS A 114 -7.08 5.78 -2.57
N ARG A 115 -7.64 5.12 -1.57
CA ARG A 115 -7.14 5.14 -0.18
C ARG A 115 -5.70 4.65 -0.06
N LEU A 116 -5.35 3.57 -0.76
CA LEU A 116 -3.99 3.03 -0.76
C LEU A 116 -2.98 3.92 -1.51
N LEU A 117 -3.39 4.63 -2.56
CA LEU A 117 -2.48 5.45 -3.37
C LEU A 117 -2.43 6.92 -2.94
N GLN A 118 -3.46 7.40 -2.23
CA GLN A 118 -3.62 8.81 -1.88
C GLN A 118 -3.71 8.98 -0.37
N LEU A 119 -2.68 9.60 0.19
CA LEU A 119 -2.71 10.09 1.57
C LEU A 119 -3.24 11.53 1.56
N GLU A 120 -4.56 11.65 1.60
CA GLU A 120 -5.26 12.92 1.76
C GLU A 120 -5.55 13.18 3.24
N PRO A 121 -5.59 14.46 3.67
CA PRO A 121 -6.14 14.78 4.98
C PRO A 121 -7.57 14.23 5.06
N GLU A 122 -7.96 13.83 6.24
CA GLU A 122 -9.31 13.35 6.55
C GLU A 122 -10.38 14.26 5.92
N THR A 123 -10.86 13.89 4.74
CA THR A 123 -12.13 14.39 4.25
C THR A 123 -13.17 13.66 5.08
N PRO A 124 -14.04 14.36 5.81
CA PRO A 124 -15.11 13.69 6.54
C PRO A 124 -15.90 12.89 5.53
N THR A 125 -15.79 11.57 5.58
CA THR A 125 -16.62 10.69 4.77
C THR A 125 -18.06 11.03 5.17
N PRO A 126 -18.94 11.47 4.25
CA PRO A 126 -20.34 11.61 4.60
C PRO A 126 -20.82 10.21 4.98
N ALA A 127 -21.15 10.03 6.25
CA ALA A 127 -21.75 8.81 6.76
C ALA A 127 -22.98 8.51 5.89
N LYS A 128 -23.03 7.30 5.33
CA LYS A 128 -24.19 6.79 4.62
C LYS A 128 -25.17 6.19 5.61
#